data_AF-A0A524Q4F7-F1
#
_entry.id   AF-A0A524Q4F7-F1
#
_cell.length_a   1.000
_cell.length_b   1.000
_cell.length_c   1.000
_cell.angle_alpha   90.00
_cell.angle_beta   90.00
_cell.angle_gamma   90.00
#
_symmetry.space_group_name_H-M   'P 1'
#
loop_
_entity.id
_entity.type
_entity.pdbx_description
1 polymer ?
#
loop_
_entity_poly.entity_id
_entity_poly.type
_entity_poly.pdbx_seq_one_letter_code
_entity_poly.pdbx_strand_id
1 'polypeptide(L)'
;MIAKLFISIYNRVSFTFAVAVFTTTWSWVASFYGFFFVYATVNFQTDELLFLLAMLISCTGVAVFLHLTHFGMFHRLGLPGLSRSIRLINDHFHEKRIFAHYREYDGEKIREVYGSLSKLPQTNLYTAFLYTTLVITTLAVAIYIYSRDYEKVFFVFVGGGLRL
;
A
#
# COMPACT_ATOMS: atom_id res chain seq x y z
N MET A 1 -15.10 -18.46 3.14
CA MET A 1 -15.24 -17.56 1.98
C MET A 1 -13.94 -16.82 1.66
N ILE A 2 -13.36 -16.10 2.63
CA ILE A 2 -12.09 -15.35 2.50
C ILE A 2 -10.92 -16.18 1.95
N ALA A 3 -10.69 -17.38 2.49
CA ALA A 3 -9.61 -18.26 2.00
C ALA A 3 -9.75 -18.65 0.52
N LYS A 4 -10.99 -18.90 0.04
CA LYS A 4 -11.26 -19.21 -1.37
C LYS A 4 -10.97 -18.00 -2.27
N LEU A 5 -11.33 -16.80 -1.81
CA LEU A 5 -11.02 -15.55 -2.51
C LEU A 5 -9.51 -15.31 -2.58
N PHE A 6 -8.80 -15.47 -1.46
CA PHE A 6 -7.34 -15.36 -1.42
C PHE A 6 -6.67 -16.31 -2.42
N ILE A 7 -7.04 -17.60 -2.39
CA ILE A 7 -6.50 -18.61 -3.32
C ILE A 7 -6.82 -18.25 -4.77
N SER A 8 -8.02 -17.75 -5.07
CA SER A 8 -8.40 -17.31 -6.41
C SER A 8 -7.49 -16.18 -6.92
N ILE A 9 -7.23 -15.17 -6.08
CA ILE A 9 -6.34 -14.06 -6.43
C ILE A 9 -4.90 -14.54 -6.59
N TYR A 10 -4.40 -15.32 -5.64
CA TYR A 10 -3.05 -15.90 -5.65
C TYR A 10 -2.80 -16.70 -6.93
N ASN A 11 -3.72 -17.59 -7.31
CA ASN A 11 -3.58 -18.42 -8.50
C ASN A 11 -3.62 -17.59 -9.80
N ARG A 12 -4.30 -16.45 -9.82
CA ARG A 12 -4.41 -15.59 -11.01
C ARG A 12 -3.20 -14.64 -11.14
N VAL A 13 -2.70 -14.10 -10.03
CA VAL A 13 -1.71 -13.03 -10.03
C VAL A 13 -0.41 -13.49 -9.36
N SER A 14 -0.32 -13.40 -8.03
CA SER A 14 0.84 -13.84 -7.25
C SER A 14 0.51 -13.89 -5.75
N PHE A 15 1.37 -14.53 -4.95
CA PHE A 15 1.10 -14.74 -3.53
C PHE A 15 1.16 -13.43 -2.75
N THR A 16 2.23 -12.65 -2.93
CA THR A 16 2.40 -11.40 -2.18
C THR A 16 1.39 -10.33 -2.62
N PHE A 17 0.93 -10.36 -3.88
CA PHE A 17 -0.16 -9.50 -4.35
C PHE A 17 -1.46 -9.82 -3.62
N ALA A 18 -1.80 -11.11 -3.47
CA ALA A 18 -2.97 -11.50 -2.71
C ALA A 18 -2.90 -10.99 -1.27
N VAL A 19 -1.75 -11.10 -0.60
CA VAL A 19 -1.54 -10.50 0.73
C VAL A 19 -1.76 -8.99 0.70
N ALA A 20 -1.14 -8.29 -0.25
CA ALA A 20 -1.23 -6.85 -0.38
C ALA A 20 -2.68 -6.36 -0.53
N VAL A 21 -3.47 -6.97 -1.42
CA VAL A 21 -4.90 -6.64 -1.63
C VAL A 21 -5.67 -6.66 -0.32
N PHE A 22 -5.54 -7.73 0.46
CA PHE A 22 -6.25 -7.85 1.73
C PHE A 22 -5.81 -6.80 2.75
N THR A 23 -4.54 -6.42 2.75
CA THR A 23 -4.01 -5.42 3.69
C THR A 23 -4.31 -3.99 3.28
N THR A 24 -4.44 -3.69 1.98
CA THR A 24 -4.68 -2.32 1.48
C THR A 24 -6.16 -2.00 1.25
N THR A 25 -7.07 -2.97 1.35
CA THR A 25 -8.51 -2.75 1.17
C THR A 25 -9.04 -1.67 2.14
N TRP A 26 -8.49 -1.61 3.36
CA TRP A 26 -8.91 -0.66 4.39
C TRP A 26 -8.23 0.71 4.30
N SER A 27 -7.30 0.92 3.36
CA SER A 27 -6.57 2.18 3.21
C SER A 27 -7.49 3.36 2.92
N TRP A 28 -8.58 3.13 2.18
CA TRP A 28 -9.58 4.16 1.89
C TRP A 28 -10.29 4.66 3.14
N VAL A 29 -10.76 3.73 3.97
CA VAL A 29 -11.45 4.05 5.23
C VAL A 29 -10.53 4.83 6.16
N ALA A 30 -9.27 4.39 6.29
CA ALA A 30 -8.27 5.08 7.09
C ALA A 30 -7.96 6.50 6.56
N SER A 31 -7.87 6.66 5.25
CA SER A 31 -7.58 7.95 4.60
C SER A 31 -8.73 8.94 4.78
N PHE A 32 -9.99 8.50 4.60
CA PHE A 32 -11.16 9.34 4.87
C PHE A 32 -11.27 9.72 6.35
N TYR A 33 -10.99 8.78 7.26
CA TYR A 33 -11.00 9.07 8.69
C TYR A 33 -9.98 10.16 9.04
N GLY A 34 -8.73 10.04 8.58
CA GLY A 34 -7.72 11.07 8.78
C GLY A 34 -8.10 12.42 8.17
N PHE A 35 -8.69 12.40 6.97
CA PHE A 35 -9.17 13.62 6.32
C PHE A 35 -10.28 14.32 7.11
N PHE A 36 -11.29 13.59 7.58
CA PHE A 36 -12.37 14.20 8.38
C PHE A 36 -11.87 14.75 9.71
N PHE A 37 -10.83 14.16 10.29
CA PHE A 37 -10.16 14.73 11.46
C PHE A 37 -9.54 16.10 11.15
N VAL A 38 -8.82 16.23 10.04
CA VAL A 38 -8.25 17.52 9.61
C VAL A 38 -9.36 18.51 9.27
N TYR A 39 -10.41 18.09 8.57
CA TYR A 39 -11.58 18.92 8.26
C TYR A 39 -12.27 19.48 9.51
N ALA A 40 -12.36 18.69 10.59
CA ALA A 40 -12.92 19.14 11.85
C ALA A 40 -12.07 20.21 12.56
N THR A 41 -10.78 20.34 12.22
CA THR A 41 -9.84 21.27 12.87
C THR A 41 -9.46 22.47 12.00
N VAL A 42 -9.71 22.40 10.69
CA VAL A 42 -9.34 23.41 9.70
C VAL A 42 -10.56 23.84 8.90
N ASN A 43 -10.78 25.16 8.79
CA ASN A 43 -11.89 25.70 8.02
C ASN A 43 -11.53 25.75 6.53
N PHE A 44 -12.09 24.83 5.75
CA PHE A 44 -11.95 24.77 4.30
C PHE A 44 -13.14 25.44 3.61
N GLN A 45 -12.88 26.20 2.55
CA GLN A 45 -13.96 26.65 1.66
C GLN A 45 -14.53 25.45 0.88
N THR A 46 -15.77 25.54 0.39
CA THR A 46 -16.45 24.41 -0.25
C THR A 46 -15.73 23.90 -1.50
N ASP A 47 -15.19 24.80 -2.32
CA ASP A 47 -14.39 24.52 -3.50
C ASP A 47 -13.03 23.88 -3.15
N GLU A 48 -12.35 24.41 -2.13
CA GLU A 48 -11.13 23.84 -1.55
C GLU A 48 -11.39 22.41 -1.05
N LEU A 49 -12.50 22.19 -0.35
CA LEU A 49 -12.90 20.89 0.18
C LEU A 49 -13.11 19.86 -0.94
N LEU A 50 -13.86 20.23 -1.98
CA LEU A 50 -14.13 19.35 -3.12
C LEU A 50 -12.83 19.00 -3.87
N PHE A 51 -11.94 19.97 -4.05
CA PHE A 51 -10.62 19.75 -4.64
C PHE A 51 -9.79 18.77 -3.81
N LEU A 52 -9.73 18.96 -2.49
CA LEU A 52 -8.96 18.09 -1.60
C LEU A 52 -9.53 16.68 -1.49
N LEU A 53 -10.85 16.52 -1.52
CA LEU A 53 -11.48 15.20 -1.60
C LEU A 53 -11.13 14.49 -2.92
N ALA A 54 -11.17 15.19 -4.05
CA ALA A 54 -10.78 14.63 -5.34
C ALA A 54 -9.29 14.22 -5.36
N MET A 55 -8.42 15.05 -4.77
CA MET A 55 -7.00 14.73 -4.61
C MET A 55 -6.77 13.56 -3.67
N LEU A 56 -7.44 13.51 -2.51
CA LEU A 56 -7.36 12.40 -1.57
C LEU A 56 -7.75 11.10 -2.26
N ILE A 57 -8.85 11.12 -3.02
CA ILE A 57 -9.29 9.97 -3.81
C ILE A 57 -8.22 9.57 -4.81
N SER A 58 -7.80 10.50 -5.66
CA SER A 58 -6.85 10.19 -6.73
C SER A 58 -5.50 9.69 -6.20
N CYS A 59 -4.92 10.38 -5.22
CA CYS A 59 -3.63 10.03 -4.62
C CYS A 59 -3.67 8.69 -3.88
N THR A 60 -4.72 8.42 -3.11
CA THR A 60 -4.86 7.13 -2.41
C THR A 60 -5.04 5.99 -3.40
N GLY A 61 -5.80 6.20 -4.48
CA GLY A 61 -5.95 5.21 -5.55
C GLY A 61 -4.63 4.89 -6.23
N VAL A 62 -3.85 5.92 -6.56
CA VAL A 62 -2.49 5.75 -7.13
C VAL A 62 -1.57 5.05 -6.14
N ALA A 63 -1.58 5.43 -4.86
CA ALA A 63 -0.76 4.79 -3.82
C ALA A 63 -1.09 3.31 -3.65
N VAL A 64 -2.37 2.94 -3.62
CA VAL A 64 -2.81 1.54 -3.58
C VAL A 64 -2.34 0.81 -4.83
N PHE A 65 -2.51 1.39 -6.03
CA PHE A 65 -2.07 0.78 -7.28
C PHE A 65 -0.55 0.55 -7.31
N LEU A 66 0.24 1.52 -6.85
CA LEU A 66 1.70 1.39 -6.75
C LEU A 66 2.09 0.34 -5.71
N HIS A 67 1.42 0.29 -4.56
CA HIS A 67 1.61 -0.75 -3.55
C HIS A 67 1.33 -2.13 -4.12
N LEU A 68 0.19 -2.33 -4.78
CA LEU A 68 -0.15 -3.59 -5.44
C LEU A 68 0.88 -3.98 -6.51
N THR A 69 1.36 -3.01 -7.29
CA THR A 69 2.43 -3.21 -8.28
C THR A 69 3.72 -3.65 -7.61
N HIS A 70 4.11 -3.03 -6.50
CA HIS A 70 5.28 -3.41 -5.70
C HIS A 70 5.21 -4.88 -5.30
N PHE A 71 4.03 -5.34 -4.92
CA PHE A 71 3.74 -6.70 -4.47
C PHE A 71 3.43 -7.70 -5.60
N GLY A 72 3.70 -7.35 -6.86
CA GLY A 72 3.66 -8.32 -7.96
C GLY A 72 2.30 -8.44 -8.66
N MET A 73 1.55 -7.34 -8.77
CA MET A 73 0.32 -7.26 -9.58
C MET A 73 0.54 -7.69 -11.04
N PHE A 74 1.73 -7.44 -11.58
CA PHE A 74 2.10 -7.79 -12.96
C PHE A 74 2.99 -9.04 -13.05
N HIS A 75 2.94 -9.93 -12.04
CA HIS A 75 3.76 -11.14 -12.01
C HIS A 75 3.60 -12.00 -13.28
N ARG A 76 2.35 -12.19 -13.75
CA ARG A 76 2.04 -12.92 -14.99
C ARG A 76 2.63 -12.27 -16.26
N LEU A 77 2.98 -10.98 -16.20
CA LEU A 77 3.62 -10.24 -17.29
C LEU A 77 5.15 -10.20 -17.17
N GLY A 78 5.73 -10.99 -16.26
CA GLY A 78 7.18 -11.06 -16.04
C GLY A 78 7.72 -10.05 -15.03
N LEU A 79 6.85 -9.37 -14.27
CA LEU A 79 7.25 -8.44 -13.20
C LEU A 79 6.88 -9.01 -11.83
N PRO A 80 7.73 -9.87 -11.23
CA PRO A 80 7.37 -10.60 -10.02
C PRO A 80 7.32 -9.74 -8.76
N GLY A 81 7.78 -8.49 -8.81
CA GLY A 81 7.76 -7.54 -7.70
C GLY A 81 8.93 -6.57 -7.76
N LEU A 82 8.82 -5.45 -7.06
CA LEU A 82 9.83 -4.39 -7.11
C LEU A 82 11.03 -4.64 -6.19
N SER A 83 10.83 -5.32 -5.06
CA SER A 83 11.89 -5.66 -4.11
C SER A 83 12.34 -7.12 -4.24
N ARG A 84 13.60 -7.39 -3.91
CA ARG A 84 14.21 -8.73 -4.03
C ARG A 84 13.45 -9.78 -3.21
N SER A 85 13.05 -9.45 -1.98
CA SER A 85 12.29 -10.35 -1.10
C SER A 85 10.94 -10.75 -1.71
N ILE A 86 10.23 -9.79 -2.30
CA ILE A 86 8.94 -10.03 -2.95
C ILE A 86 9.09 -10.90 -4.21
N ARG A 87 10.09 -10.58 -5.05
CA ARG A 87 10.40 -11.41 -6.22
C ARG A 87 10.69 -12.85 -5.83
N LEU A 88 11.58 -13.03 -4.85
CA LEU A 88 11.96 -14.34 -4.36
C LEU A 88 10.74 -15.16 -3.90
N ILE A 89 9.83 -14.56 -3.12
CA ILE A 89 8.61 -15.25 -2.68
C ILE A 89 7.75 -15.61 -3.90
N ASN A 90 7.45 -14.65 -4.78
CA ASN A 90 6.52 -14.90 -5.86
C ASN A 90 7.03 -15.91 -6.89
N ASP A 91 8.32 -15.88 -7.23
CA ASP A 91 8.93 -16.82 -8.18
C ASP A 91 8.82 -18.27 -7.67
N HIS A 92 8.98 -18.47 -6.36
CA HIS A 92 9.00 -19.79 -5.73
C HIS A 92 7.60 -20.29 -5.34
N PHE A 93 6.69 -19.36 -5.02
CA PHE A 93 5.29 -19.67 -4.76
C PHE A 93 4.46 -19.77 -6.05
N HIS A 94 4.96 -19.32 -7.20
CA HIS A 94 4.28 -19.52 -8.49
C HIS A 94 4.01 -21.02 -8.72
N GLU A 95 2.80 -21.35 -9.17
CA GLU A 95 2.36 -22.74 -9.42
C GLU A 95 2.55 -23.71 -8.25
N LYS A 96 2.69 -23.20 -7.01
CA LYS A 96 2.99 -24.01 -5.82
C LYS A 96 4.29 -24.82 -5.96
N ARG A 97 5.26 -24.35 -6.76
CA ARG A 97 6.53 -25.03 -7.04
C ARG A 97 7.28 -25.43 -5.78
N ILE A 98 7.36 -24.54 -4.79
CA ILE A 98 8.02 -24.84 -3.52
C ILE A 98 7.37 -26.01 -2.75
N PHE A 99 6.06 -26.22 -2.89
CA PHE A 99 5.34 -27.31 -2.23
C PHE A 99 5.37 -28.61 -3.03
N ALA A 100 5.30 -28.51 -4.36
CA ALA A 100 5.28 -29.67 -5.24
C ALA A 100 6.67 -30.27 -5.48
N HIS A 101 7.72 -29.44 -5.50
CA HIS A 101 9.08 -29.84 -5.89
C HIS A 101 10.09 -29.63 -4.74
N TYR A 102 9.63 -29.69 -3.49
CA TYR A 102 10.47 -29.39 -2.31
C TYR A 102 11.77 -30.22 -2.22
N ARG A 103 11.80 -31.42 -2.82
CA ARG A 103 12.97 -32.30 -2.86
C ARG A 103 14.06 -31.84 -3.83
N GLU A 104 13.72 -30.97 -4.79
CA GLU A 104 14.65 -30.40 -5.78
C GLU A 104 15.30 -29.10 -5.27
N TYR A 105 14.82 -28.58 -4.14
CA TYR A 105 15.37 -27.39 -3.52
C TYR A 105 16.49 -27.75 -2.55
N ASP A 106 17.62 -27.07 -2.72
CA ASP A 106 18.66 -27.00 -1.69
C ASP A 106 18.09 -26.35 -0.41
N GLY A 107 18.49 -26.86 0.75
CA GLY A 107 18.03 -26.39 2.06
C GLY A 107 18.31 -24.90 2.27
N GLU A 108 19.38 -24.37 1.66
CA GLU A 108 19.70 -22.94 1.71
C GLU A 108 18.66 -22.08 0.99
N LYS A 109 18.19 -22.50 -0.20
CA LYS A 109 17.15 -21.77 -0.97
C LYS A 109 15.81 -21.77 -0.24
N ILE A 110 15.43 -22.90 0.37
CA ILE A 110 14.23 -22.97 1.20
C ILE A 110 14.35 -21.95 2.34
N ARG A 111 15.50 -21.94 3.04
CA ARG A 111 15.73 -20.99 4.14
C ARG A 111 15.65 -19.54 3.68
N GLU A 112 16.16 -19.19 2.50
CA GLU A 112 16.08 -17.81 1.96
C GLU A 112 14.62 -17.40 1.67
N VAL A 113 13.84 -18.29 1.04
CA VAL A 113 12.42 -18.03 0.71
C VAL A 113 11.60 -17.87 1.99
N TYR A 114 11.71 -18.79 2.94
CA TYR A 114 10.99 -18.71 4.21
C TYR A 114 11.46 -17.52 5.07
N GLY A 115 12.75 -17.18 5.02
CA GLY A 115 13.29 -15.97 5.65
C GLY A 115 12.74 -14.68 5.04
N SER A 116 12.46 -14.66 3.74
CA SER A 116 11.78 -13.53 3.08
C SER A 116 10.30 -13.49 3.43
N LEU A 117 9.65 -14.65 3.48
CA LEU A 117 8.23 -14.78 3.86
C LEU A 117 7.98 -14.31 5.30
N SER A 118 8.85 -14.64 6.24
CA SER A 118 8.72 -14.19 7.64
C SER A 118 8.87 -12.67 7.79
N LYS A 119 9.64 -12.03 6.90
CA LYS A 119 9.80 -10.58 6.82
C LYS A 119 8.72 -9.89 5.97
N LEU A 120 7.81 -10.64 5.35
CA LEU A 120 6.75 -10.08 4.49
C LEU A 120 5.85 -9.08 5.23
N PRO A 121 5.39 -9.32 6.48
CA PRO A 121 4.58 -8.34 7.20
C PRO A 121 5.31 -7.01 7.43
N GLN A 122 6.60 -7.07 7.80
CA GLN A 122 7.44 -5.88 7.98
C GLN A 122 7.62 -5.14 6.66
N THR A 123 7.94 -5.86 5.58
CA THR A 123 8.09 -5.29 4.23
C THR A 123 6.79 -4.61 3.79
N ASN A 124 5.64 -5.25 4.02
CA ASN A 124 4.33 -4.68 3.72
C ASN A 124 4.05 -3.39 4.52
N LEU A 125 4.38 -3.39 5.81
CA LEU A 125 4.23 -2.22 6.66
C LEU A 125 5.10 -1.05 6.20
N TYR A 126 6.40 -1.28 5.94
CA TYR A 126 7.31 -0.23 5.48
C TYR A 126 6.88 0.35 4.12
N THR A 127 6.49 -0.50 3.19
CA THR A 127 6.00 -0.06 1.88
C THR A 127 4.68 0.70 2.00
N ALA A 128 3.78 0.27 2.89
CA ALA A 128 2.54 1.00 3.16
C ALA A 128 2.83 2.39 3.75
N PHE A 129 3.72 2.48 4.73
CA PHE A 129 4.16 3.78 5.28
C PHE A 129 4.74 4.69 4.20
N LEU A 130 5.63 4.16 3.35
CA LEU A 130 6.22 4.91 2.24
C LEU A 130 5.13 5.54 1.36
N TYR A 131 4.18 4.74 0.88
CA TYR A 131 3.12 5.25 0.01
C TYR A 131 2.13 6.17 0.73
N THR A 132 1.82 5.91 2.01
CA THR A 132 1.01 6.83 2.83
C THR A 132 1.70 8.18 3.01
N THR A 133 3.00 8.21 3.31
CA THR A 133 3.77 9.45 3.43
C THR A 133 3.77 10.24 2.11
N LEU A 134 3.85 9.55 0.96
CA LEU A 134 3.73 10.20 -0.35
C LEU A 134 2.35 10.84 -0.55
N VAL A 135 1.26 10.18 -0.14
CA VAL A 135 -0.10 10.74 -0.20
C VAL A 135 -0.22 11.99 0.67
N ILE A 136 0.19 11.90 1.95
CA ILE A 136 0.14 13.03 2.88
C ILE A 136 0.95 14.21 2.35
N THR A 137 2.17 13.96 1.88
CA THR A 137 3.04 15.01 1.32
C THR A 137 2.43 15.65 0.07
N THR A 138 1.85 14.85 -0.82
CA THR A 138 1.19 15.35 -2.03
C THR A 138 -0.01 16.21 -1.69
N LEU A 139 -0.83 15.81 -0.71
CA LEU A 139 -1.97 16.60 -0.22
C LEU A 139 -1.52 17.91 0.42
N ALA A 140 -0.48 17.86 1.24
CA ALA A 140 0.09 19.05 1.88
C ALA A 140 0.61 20.05 0.83
N VAL A 141 1.30 19.59 -0.21
CA VAL A 141 1.74 20.43 -1.34
C VAL A 141 0.54 20.98 -2.11
N ALA A 142 -0.50 20.18 -2.35
CA ALA A 142 -1.70 20.63 -3.05
C ALA A 142 -2.43 21.75 -2.28
N ILE A 143 -2.56 21.62 -0.95
CA ILE A 143 -3.13 22.65 -0.07
C ILE A 143 -2.30 23.91 -0.13
N TYR A 144 -0.97 23.79 -0.06
CA TYR A 144 -0.09 24.94 -0.13
C TYR A 144 -0.25 25.71 -1.46
N ILE A 145 -0.33 24.99 -2.59
CA ILE A 145 -0.49 25.60 -3.91
C ILE A 145 -1.84 26.29 -4.05
N TYR A 146 -2.91 25.67 -3.55
CA TYR A 146 -4.27 26.17 -3.68
C TYR A 146 -4.54 27.35 -2.73
N SER A 147 -4.20 27.19 -1.45
CA SER A 147 -4.64 28.08 -0.37
C SER A 147 -3.57 29.08 0.06
N ARG A 148 -2.30 28.84 -0.29
CA ARG A 148 -1.13 29.64 0.13
C ARG A 148 -0.99 29.81 1.65
N ASP A 149 -1.62 28.92 2.42
CA ASP A 149 -1.72 28.98 3.87
C ASP A 149 -0.87 27.87 4.51
N TYR A 150 0.20 28.27 5.20
CA TYR A 150 1.13 27.34 5.85
C TYR A 150 0.54 26.67 7.10
N GLU A 151 -0.43 27.30 7.77
CA GLU A 151 -1.07 26.71 8.96
C GLU A 151 -1.86 25.47 8.56
N LYS A 152 -2.65 25.57 7.48
CA LYS A 152 -3.42 24.43 6.94
C LYS A 152 -2.52 23.25 6.57
N VAL A 153 -1.38 23.53 5.92
CA VAL A 153 -0.38 22.53 5.54
C VAL A 153 0.18 21.83 6.77
N PHE A 154 0.50 22.58 7.82
CA PHE A 154 1.01 22.03 9.07
C PHE A 154 -0.02 21.13 9.78
N PHE A 155 -1.30 21.53 9.81
CA PHE A 155 -2.36 20.70 10.38
C PHE A 155 -2.58 19.39 9.62
N VAL A 156 -2.33 19.36 8.32
CA VAL A 156 -2.39 18.12 7.51
C VAL A 156 -1.24 17.19 7.86
N PHE A 157 -0.04 17.72 8.12
CA PHE A 157 1.12 16.92 8.53
C PHE A 157 1.00 16.37 9.95
N VAL A 158 0.53 17.19 10.90
CA VAL A 158 0.42 16.81 12.31
C VAL A 158 -0.90 16.10 12.61
N GLY A 159 -1.84 16.09 11.65
CA GLY A 159 -3.14 15.48 11.80
C GLY A 159 -3.99 16.20 12.84
N GLY A 160 -4.08 17.53 12.78
CA GLY A 160 -5.01 18.35 13.59
C GLY A 160 -4.72 18.46 15.10
N GLY A 161 -3.73 17.75 15.65
CA GLY A 161 -3.56 17.57 17.11
C GLY A 161 -3.04 18.75 17.94
N LEU A 162 -2.71 19.90 17.34
CA LEU A 162 -2.09 21.05 18.05
C LEU A 162 -3.07 22.14 18.51
N ARG A 163 -4.38 21.93 18.33
CA ARG A 163 -5.45 22.86 18.79
C ARG A 163 -6.42 22.23 19.81
N LEU A 164 -5.98 21.23 20.56
CA LEU A 164 -6.67 20.73 21.76
C LEU A 164 -5.99 21.27 23.02
#